data_AF-A0A9W9N8S5-F1
#
_entry.id   AF-A0A9W9N8S5-F1
#
_cell.length_a   1.000
_cell.length_b   1.000
_cell.length_c   1.000
_cell.angle_alpha   90.00
_cell.angle_beta   90.00
_cell.angle_gamma   90.00
#
_symmetry.space_group_name_H-M   'P 1'
#
loop_
_entity.id
_entity.type
_entity.pdbx_description
1 polymer ?
#
loop_
_entity_poly.entity_id
_entity_poly.type
_entity_poly.pdbx_seq_one_letter_code
_entity_poly.pdbx_strand_id
1 'polypeptide(L)'
;MLPDYSSLLDIPLLGLDPSQMFDSFRNFKPVRNYHRDGRRLFEYGKGLQIPSQIFATIIGFDHFLRAIKQRKERHEIKLRALEKFTEDDTNKRHDYEKHIERFKVMIPEIAEDLHNAEVLLPQRPLKKIYDEIRQDPAWYLRKELINDCMERGGCCGRTCGCCEKRCLAGVEKGIGHCTVACWCCEVNSGYSMTDDDWRVLVQNLLDRLRSENPSYLLAMTEAYFSKPGIFGLGKMSMARSLAWYWKKGSLWQWKRVSK
;
A
#
# COMPACT_ATOMS: atom_id res chain seq x y z
N MET A 1 12.97 -17.26 -20.65
CA MET A 1 12.89 -15.86 -21.13
C MET A 1 11.49 -15.36 -20.84
N LEU A 2 11.35 -14.40 -19.94
CA LEU A 2 10.08 -13.67 -19.79
C LEU A 2 10.01 -12.63 -20.92
N PRO A 3 8.83 -12.32 -21.48
CA PRO A 3 8.71 -11.31 -22.52
C PRO A 3 9.10 -9.94 -21.96
N ASP A 4 9.89 -9.19 -22.73
CA ASP A 4 10.17 -7.78 -22.46
C ASP A 4 8.93 -6.96 -22.80
N TYR A 5 8.20 -6.53 -21.78
CA TYR A 5 6.99 -5.72 -21.90
C TYR A 5 7.27 -4.21 -21.76
N SER A 6 8.54 -3.79 -21.73
CA SER A 6 8.91 -2.37 -21.64
C SER A 6 8.28 -1.54 -22.77
N SER A 7 8.12 -2.14 -23.97
CA SER A 7 7.53 -1.47 -25.14
C SER A 7 6.01 -1.29 -25.09
N LEU A 8 5.29 -1.83 -24.09
CA LEU A 8 3.84 -1.63 -23.93
C LEU A 8 3.48 -0.43 -23.03
N LEU A 9 4.46 0.16 -22.34
CA LEU A 9 4.25 1.31 -21.46
C LEU A 9 4.39 2.67 -22.18
N ASP A 10 4.93 2.68 -23.40
CA ASP A 10 5.20 3.88 -24.19
C ASP A 10 4.15 4.09 -25.29
N ILE A 11 2.87 4.21 -24.91
CA ILE A 11 1.85 4.75 -25.83
C ILE A 11 1.91 6.28 -25.73
N PRO A 12 2.33 7.01 -26.79
CA PRO A 12 2.33 8.46 -26.75
C PRO A 12 0.90 8.97 -26.55
N LEU A 13 0.70 9.82 -25.54
CA LEU A 13 -0.56 10.52 -25.28
C LEU A 13 -0.82 11.54 -26.41
N LEU A 14 -1.28 11.07 -27.56
CA LEU A 14 -1.57 11.89 -28.72
C LEU A 14 -2.84 12.73 -28.50
N GLY A 15 -2.64 14.03 -28.25
CA GLY A 15 -3.63 15.08 -28.57
C GLY A 15 -4.75 15.37 -27.55
N LEU A 16 -4.84 14.64 -26.44
CA LEU A 16 -5.78 14.95 -25.36
C LEU A 16 -5.07 15.72 -24.23
N ASP A 17 -5.69 16.78 -23.71
CA ASP A 17 -5.20 17.47 -22.50
C ASP A 17 -5.17 16.45 -21.35
N PRO A 18 -3.99 16.07 -20.80
CA PRO A 18 -3.91 15.08 -19.75
C PRO A 18 -4.82 15.43 -18.57
N SER A 19 -5.06 16.72 -18.30
CA SER A 19 -5.95 17.14 -17.22
C SER A 19 -7.41 16.69 -17.41
N GLN A 20 -7.90 16.55 -18.66
CA GLN A 20 -9.25 16.08 -18.97
C GLN A 20 -9.39 14.56 -18.80
N MET A 21 -8.31 13.80 -19.04
CA MET A 21 -8.31 12.34 -18.82
C MET A 21 -8.44 11.96 -17.34
N PHE A 22 -8.14 12.90 -16.45
CA PHE A 22 -8.09 12.72 -15.00
C PHE A 22 -9.22 13.43 -14.26
N ASP A 23 -10.27 13.85 -14.97
CA ASP A 23 -11.43 14.53 -14.36
C ASP A 23 -12.23 13.64 -13.39
N SER A 24 -12.00 12.32 -13.40
CA SER A 24 -12.55 11.41 -12.40
C SER A 24 -11.93 11.55 -11.00
N PHE A 25 -10.75 12.19 -10.90
CA PHE A 25 -10.07 12.44 -9.64
C PHE A 25 -10.57 13.72 -8.98
N ARG A 26 -10.72 13.67 -7.64
CA ARG A 26 -11.55 14.64 -6.90
C ARG A 26 -10.79 15.89 -6.53
N ASN A 27 -9.56 15.74 -6.06
CA ASN A 27 -8.80 16.82 -5.44
C ASN A 27 -7.45 17.06 -6.10
N PHE A 28 -6.90 16.08 -6.81
CA PHE A 28 -5.63 16.18 -7.48
C PHE A 28 -5.78 16.07 -8.99
N LYS A 29 -5.04 16.90 -9.73
CA LYS A 29 -4.88 16.78 -11.18
C LYS A 29 -3.41 17.02 -11.55
N PRO A 30 -2.87 16.34 -12.57
CA PRO A 30 -1.59 16.75 -13.12
C PRO A 30 -1.73 18.13 -13.78
N VAL A 31 -0.71 18.97 -13.63
CA VAL A 31 -0.67 20.26 -14.35
C VAL A 31 -0.63 20.01 -15.87
N ARG A 32 -1.14 20.95 -16.69
CA ARG A 32 -1.22 20.79 -18.16
C ARG A 32 0.08 20.36 -18.85
N ASN A 33 1.23 20.75 -18.28
CA ASN A 33 2.56 20.45 -18.78
C ASN A 33 3.27 19.40 -17.91
N TYR A 34 2.52 18.44 -17.35
CA TYR A 34 3.11 17.36 -16.55
C TYR A 34 4.20 16.64 -17.36
N HIS A 35 5.36 16.45 -16.74
CA HIS A 35 6.57 15.87 -17.35
C HIS A 35 7.29 16.75 -18.38
N ARG A 36 6.65 17.82 -18.89
CA ARG A 36 7.30 18.80 -19.77
C ARG A 36 8.36 19.57 -18.96
N ASP A 37 9.55 19.70 -19.52
CA ASP A 37 10.72 20.34 -18.89
C ASP A 37 11.19 19.64 -17.59
N GLY A 38 10.89 18.35 -17.41
CA GLY A 38 11.25 17.58 -16.20
C GLY A 38 10.41 17.94 -14.97
N ARG A 39 9.39 18.80 -15.10
CA ARG A 39 8.51 19.20 -13.99
C ARG A 39 7.33 18.25 -13.85
N ARG A 40 7.31 17.48 -12.76
CA ARG A 40 6.19 16.61 -12.38
C ARG A 40 5.46 17.21 -11.18
N LEU A 41 4.41 17.97 -11.46
CA LEU A 41 3.62 18.68 -10.45
C LEU A 41 2.16 18.22 -10.47
N PHE A 42 1.59 18.05 -9.28
CA PHE A 42 0.14 17.93 -9.12
C PHE A 42 -0.42 19.24 -8.59
N GLU A 43 -1.58 19.62 -9.12
CA GLU A 43 -2.39 20.69 -8.58
C GLU A 43 -3.41 20.13 -7.58
N TYR A 44 -3.50 20.75 -6.42
CA TYR A 44 -4.50 20.48 -5.39
C TYR A 44 -5.41 21.70 -5.18
N GLY A 45 -6.72 21.51 -5.34
CA GLY A 45 -7.69 22.61 -5.20
C GLY A 45 -7.46 23.72 -6.24
N LYS A 46 -7.47 25.00 -5.81
CA LYS A 46 -7.24 26.15 -6.70
C LYS A 46 -5.79 26.63 -6.56
N GLY A 47 -4.90 26.19 -7.43
CA GLY A 47 -3.56 26.77 -7.61
C GLY A 47 -2.43 26.26 -6.70
N LEU A 48 -2.67 25.31 -5.79
CA LEU A 48 -1.58 24.72 -5.00
C LEU A 48 -0.86 23.65 -5.83
N GLN A 49 0.32 23.98 -6.36
CA GLN A 49 1.15 23.05 -7.13
C GLN A 49 2.22 22.39 -6.25
N ILE A 50 2.35 21.08 -6.36
CA ILE A 50 3.20 20.28 -5.48
C ILE A 50 4.01 19.29 -6.30
N PRO A 51 5.33 19.16 -6.06
CA PRO A 51 6.14 18.13 -6.67
C PRO A 51 5.57 16.74 -6.40
N SER A 52 5.24 16.01 -7.47
CA SER A 52 4.64 14.68 -7.37
C SER A 52 5.58 13.68 -6.66
N GLN A 53 6.89 13.96 -6.70
CA GLN A 53 7.91 13.20 -6.00
C GLN A 53 7.69 13.16 -4.48
N ILE A 54 7.12 14.20 -3.87
CA ILE A 54 6.80 14.20 -2.43
C ILE A 54 5.81 13.08 -2.12
N PHE A 55 4.74 12.96 -2.91
CA PHE A 55 3.75 11.89 -2.75
C PHE A 55 4.36 10.52 -3.00
N ALA A 56 5.12 10.36 -4.09
CA ALA A 56 5.77 9.10 -4.43
C ALA A 56 6.70 8.62 -3.33
N THR A 57 7.48 9.53 -2.73
CA THR A 57 8.41 9.21 -1.64
C THR A 57 7.66 8.75 -0.38
N ILE A 58 6.61 9.48 0.05
CA ILE A 58 5.81 9.11 1.24
C ILE A 58 5.12 7.76 1.03
N ILE A 59 4.46 7.56 -0.11
CA ILE A 59 3.75 6.31 -0.44
C ILE A 59 4.74 5.15 -0.49
N GLY A 60 5.92 5.36 -1.09
CA GLY A 60 7.00 4.38 -1.16
C GLY A 60 7.49 3.95 0.21
N PHE A 61 7.89 4.90 1.07
CA PHE A 61 8.36 4.58 2.42
C PHE A 61 7.28 3.91 3.29
N ASP A 62 6.02 4.37 3.23
CA ASP A 62 4.93 3.70 3.95
C ASP A 62 4.69 2.27 3.45
N HIS A 63 4.81 2.01 2.14
CA HIS A 63 4.73 0.66 1.61
C HIS A 63 5.91 -0.21 2.04
N PHE A 64 7.15 0.32 2.07
CA PHE A 64 8.33 -0.43 2.55
C PHE A 64 8.25 -0.74 4.04
N LEU A 65 7.84 0.22 4.85
CA LEU A 65 7.67 0.03 6.28
C LEU A 65 6.65 -1.09 6.56
N ARG A 66 5.50 -1.09 5.87
CA ARG A 66 4.50 -2.15 5.96
C ARG A 66 5.07 -3.51 5.55
N ALA A 67 5.80 -3.56 4.43
CA ALA A 67 6.34 -4.81 3.94
C ALA A 67 7.40 -5.41 4.88
N ILE A 68 8.31 -4.60 5.41
CA ILE A 68 9.34 -5.07 6.34
C ILE A 68 8.73 -5.55 7.65
N LYS A 69 7.74 -4.83 8.21
CA LYS A 69 6.98 -5.32 9.36
C LYS A 69 6.33 -6.68 9.07
N GLN A 70 5.71 -6.84 7.90
CA GLN A 70 5.07 -8.10 7.48
C GLN A 70 6.07 -9.25 7.25
N ARG A 71 7.28 -8.96 6.72
CA ARG A 71 8.37 -9.96 6.62
C ARG A 71 8.84 -10.39 8.01
N LYS A 72 9.06 -9.44 8.93
CA LYS A 72 9.43 -9.74 10.32
C LYS A 72 8.41 -10.65 10.98
N GLU A 73 7.12 -10.30 10.93
CA GLU A 73 6.02 -11.12 11.45
C GLU A 73 6.01 -12.53 10.86
N ARG A 74 6.26 -12.65 9.54
CA ARG A 74 6.37 -13.93 8.84
C ARG A 74 7.51 -14.78 9.41
N HIS A 75 8.70 -14.21 9.57
CA HIS A 75 9.84 -14.94 10.16
C HIS A 75 9.57 -15.34 11.61
N GLU A 76 8.91 -14.48 12.41
CA GLU A 76 8.50 -14.83 13.77
C GLU A 76 7.49 -15.99 13.80
N ILE A 77 6.54 -16.05 12.86
CA ILE A 77 5.62 -17.18 12.71
C ILE A 77 6.39 -18.46 12.37
N LYS A 78 7.32 -18.40 11.41
CA LYS A 78 8.14 -19.56 11.02
C LYS A 78 9.05 -20.02 12.17
N LEU A 79 9.68 -19.09 12.89
CA LEU A 79 10.51 -19.37 14.06
C LEU A 79 9.72 -20.09 15.16
N ARG A 80 8.51 -19.61 15.50
CA ARG A 80 7.60 -20.29 16.45
C ARG A 80 7.19 -21.69 15.99
N ALA A 81 7.05 -21.91 14.68
CA ALA A 81 6.74 -23.24 14.15
C ALA A 81 7.91 -24.22 14.31
N LEU A 82 9.16 -23.73 14.31
CA LEU A 82 10.38 -24.52 14.49
C LEU A 82 10.68 -24.87 15.96
N GLU A 83 9.98 -24.31 16.94
CA GLU A 83 10.13 -24.67 18.36
C GLU A 83 9.69 -26.11 18.69
N LYS A 84 9.29 -26.88 17.67
CA LYS A 84 8.72 -28.23 17.82
C LYS A 84 9.59 -29.37 17.23
N PHE A 85 10.76 -29.12 16.61
CA PHE A 85 11.52 -30.15 15.87
C PHE A 85 13.08 -29.98 15.85
N THR A 86 13.76 -30.90 15.13
CA THR A 86 15.16 -31.44 15.09
C THR A 86 16.38 -30.54 14.79
N GLU A 87 17.58 -31.13 14.61
CA GLU A 87 18.89 -30.46 14.37
C GLU A 87 18.97 -29.64 13.05
N ASP A 88 18.32 -30.08 11.96
CA ASP A 88 18.17 -29.30 10.70
C ASP A 88 17.41 -27.97 10.91
N ASP A 89 16.61 -27.89 11.96
CA ASP A 89 15.89 -26.68 12.33
C ASP A 89 16.80 -25.62 12.97
N THR A 90 18.02 -25.98 13.39
CA THR A 90 18.99 -25.06 14.00
C THR A 90 19.49 -24.01 13.00
N ASN A 91 19.85 -24.44 11.78
CA ASN A 91 20.32 -23.52 10.73
C ASN A 91 19.19 -22.58 10.27
N LYS A 92 17.97 -23.12 10.10
CA LYS A 92 16.78 -22.34 9.74
C LYS A 92 16.37 -21.34 10.83
N ARG A 93 16.46 -21.76 12.09
CA ARG A 93 16.25 -20.89 13.26
C ARG A 93 17.22 -19.71 13.23
N HIS A 94 18.51 -19.99 13.09
CA HIS A 94 19.55 -18.96 13.04
C HIS A 94 19.31 -17.97 11.89
N ASP A 95 18.93 -18.46 10.71
CA ASP A 95 18.61 -17.61 9.56
C ASP A 95 17.42 -16.68 9.84
N TYR A 96 16.31 -17.22 10.40
CA TYR A 96 15.15 -16.41 10.76
C TYR A 96 15.45 -15.38 11.85
N GLU A 97 16.22 -15.74 12.88
CA GLU A 97 16.66 -14.82 13.93
C GLU A 97 17.49 -13.68 13.35
N LYS A 98 18.46 -14.00 12.47
CA LYS A 98 19.27 -13.01 11.76
C LYS A 98 18.42 -12.05 10.93
N HIS A 99 17.44 -12.56 10.19
CA HIS A 99 16.50 -11.72 9.44
C HIS A 99 15.63 -10.84 10.34
N ILE A 100 15.13 -11.38 11.45
CA ILE A 100 14.33 -10.61 12.43
C ILE A 100 15.16 -9.46 13.01
N GLU A 101 16.40 -9.70 13.44
CA GLU A 101 17.29 -8.66 13.96
C GLU A 101 17.59 -7.59 12.92
N ARG A 102 17.86 -7.98 11.67
CA ARG A 102 18.02 -7.01 10.57
C ARG A 102 16.78 -6.14 10.39
N PHE A 103 15.58 -6.71 10.43
CA PHE A 103 14.34 -5.93 10.30
C PHE A 103 14.08 -5.03 11.51
N LYS A 104 14.49 -5.42 12.72
CA LYS A 104 14.40 -4.54 13.91
C LYS A 104 15.23 -3.26 13.75
N VAL A 105 16.38 -3.34 13.08
CA VAL A 105 17.22 -2.17 12.77
C VAL A 105 16.62 -1.34 11.63
N MET A 106 16.14 -1.97 10.55
CA MET A 106 15.61 -1.24 9.38
C MET A 106 14.28 -0.53 9.64
N ILE A 107 13.43 -1.04 10.55
CA ILE A 107 12.11 -0.45 10.84
C ILE A 107 12.21 1.02 11.31
N PRO A 108 13.02 1.37 12.34
CA PRO A 108 13.14 2.75 12.78
C PRO A 108 13.76 3.65 11.70
N GLU A 109 14.77 3.19 10.95
CA GLU A 109 15.39 3.96 9.86
C GLU A 109 14.36 4.38 8.81
N ILE A 110 13.53 3.44 8.35
CA ILE A 110 12.50 3.74 7.34
C ILE A 110 11.35 4.57 7.94
N ALA A 111 11.06 4.40 9.23
CA ALA A 111 10.06 5.23 9.90
C ALA A 111 10.52 6.69 10.02
N GLU A 112 11.82 6.91 10.24
CA GLU A 112 12.47 8.22 10.21
C GLU A 112 12.47 8.82 8.81
N ASP A 113 12.85 8.05 7.78
CA ASP A 113 12.78 8.50 6.39
C ASP A 113 11.36 8.88 5.95
N LEU A 114 10.37 8.09 6.37
CA LEU A 114 8.96 8.42 6.18
C LEU A 114 8.59 9.73 6.88
N HIS A 115 9.05 9.95 8.10
CA HIS A 115 8.82 11.20 8.82
C HIS A 115 9.47 12.40 8.10
N ASN A 116 10.71 12.25 7.65
CA ASN A 116 11.43 13.27 6.88
C ASN A 116 10.73 13.60 5.55
N ALA A 117 10.11 12.62 4.91
CA ALA A 117 9.28 12.87 3.73
C ALA A 117 7.95 13.58 4.09
N GLU A 118 7.31 13.20 5.20
CA GLU A 118 6.06 13.79 5.67
C GLU A 118 6.19 15.29 6.02
N VAL A 119 7.35 15.73 6.54
CA VAL A 119 7.56 17.15 6.88
C VAL A 119 7.66 18.06 5.65
N LEU A 120 7.91 17.48 4.46
CA LEU A 120 7.92 18.22 3.18
C LEU A 120 6.51 18.52 2.65
N LEU A 121 5.46 17.94 3.24
CA LEU A 121 4.09 18.25 2.86
C LEU A 121 3.73 19.69 3.24
N PRO A 122 3.05 20.43 2.35
CA PRO A 122 2.48 21.73 2.72
C PRO A 122 1.59 21.60 3.95
N GLN A 123 1.91 22.37 5.00
CA GLN A 123 1.26 22.28 6.32
C GLN A 123 -0.26 22.40 6.24
N ARG A 124 -0.76 23.24 5.32
CA ARG A 124 -2.19 23.34 5.01
C ARG A 124 -2.40 23.45 3.50
N PRO A 125 -3.49 22.85 2.98
CA PRO A 125 -4.42 21.97 3.69
C PRO A 125 -3.93 20.51 3.82
N LEU A 126 -2.84 20.13 3.14
CA LEU A 126 -2.52 18.73 2.90
C LEU A 126 -1.99 17.95 4.09
N LYS A 127 -0.98 18.47 4.81
CA LYS A 127 -0.44 17.76 5.99
C LYS A 127 -1.53 17.47 7.00
N LYS A 128 -2.41 18.45 7.25
CA LYS A 128 -3.58 18.28 8.11
C LYS A 128 -4.50 17.15 7.63
N ILE A 129 -4.84 17.10 6.34
CA ILE A 129 -5.71 16.03 5.80
C ILE A 129 -5.03 14.67 5.92
N TYR A 130 -3.75 14.59 5.58
CA TYR A 130 -2.94 13.37 5.74
C TYR A 130 -2.97 12.89 7.19
N ASP A 131 -2.67 13.76 8.16
CA ASP A 131 -2.67 13.40 9.58
C ASP A 131 -4.04 12.93 10.07
N GLU A 132 -5.11 13.61 9.68
CA GLU A 132 -6.49 13.21 10.01
C GLU A 132 -6.83 11.83 9.42
N ILE A 133 -6.40 11.54 8.18
CA ILE A 133 -6.57 10.21 7.58
C ILE A 133 -5.78 9.18 8.39
N ARG A 134 -4.53 9.47 8.75
CA ARG A 134 -3.63 8.54 9.44
C ARG A 134 -4.02 8.25 10.89
N GLN A 135 -4.85 9.09 11.50
CA GLN A 135 -5.44 8.83 12.82
C GLN A 135 -6.50 7.72 12.81
N ASP A 136 -7.10 7.42 11.66
CA ASP A 136 -8.05 6.32 11.53
C ASP A 136 -7.28 4.98 11.44
N PRO A 137 -7.41 4.04 12.41
CA PRO A 137 -6.76 2.74 12.32
C PRO A 137 -7.21 1.91 11.10
N ALA A 138 -8.35 2.25 10.48
CA ALA A 138 -8.86 1.63 9.27
C ALA A 138 -8.50 2.41 7.98
N TRP A 139 -7.66 3.44 8.04
CA TRP A 139 -7.34 4.30 6.87
C TRP A 139 -6.87 3.51 5.65
N TYR A 140 -6.17 2.40 5.87
CA TYR A 140 -5.66 1.59 4.78
C TYR A 140 -6.76 0.75 4.14
N LEU A 141 -7.86 0.45 4.83
CA LEU A 141 -9.04 -0.28 4.29
C LEU A 141 -9.93 0.59 3.42
N ARG A 142 -9.42 1.72 2.93
CA ARG A 142 -10.12 2.56 1.97
C ARG A 142 -10.31 1.81 0.66
N LYS A 143 -11.44 2.09 -0.01
CA LYS A 143 -11.84 1.43 -1.26
C LYS A 143 -10.73 1.47 -2.31
N GLU A 144 -10.05 2.60 -2.44
CA GLU A 144 -8.98 2.80 -3.42
C GLU A 144 -7.81 1.82 -3.19
N LEU A 145 -7.40 1.64 -1.93
CA LEU A 145 -6.29 0.76 -1.56
C LEU A 145 -6.70 -0.73 -1.58
N ILE A 146 -7.96 -1.02 -1.24
CA ILE A 146 -8.54 -2.36 -1.41
C ILE A 146 -8.52 -2.74 -2.89
N ASN A 147 -9.00 -1.86 -3.76
CA ASN A 147 -9.05 -2.11 -5.20
C ASN A 147 -7.65 -2.30 -5.79
N ASP A 148 -6.67 -1.43 -5.47
CA ASP A 148 -5.27 -1.62 -5.90
C ASP A 148 -4.72 -2.98 -5.44
N CYS A 149 -5.03 -3.39 -4.20
CA CYS A 149 -4.61 -4.70 -3.71
C CYS A 149 -5.28 -5.84 -4.51
N MET A 150 -6.59 -5.75 -4.78
CA MET A 150 -7.33 -6.75 -5.54
C MET A 150 -6.84 -6.89 -6.98
N GLU A 151 -6.66 -5.77 -7.68
CA GLU A 151 -6.26 -5.72 -9.09
C GLU A 151 -4.84 -6.29 -9.31
N ARG A 152 -3.99 -6.21 -8.28
CA ARG A 152 -2.65 -6.83 -8.28
C ARG A 152 -2.64 -8.30 -7.83
N GLY A 153 -3.81 -8.93 -7.67
CA GLY A 153 -3.93 -10.32 -7.21
C GLY A 153 -3.66 -10.50 -5.70
N GLY A 154 -3.71 -9.41 -4.92
CA GLY A 154 -3.49 -9.40 -3.49
C GLY A 154 -4.63 -10.03 -2.68
N CYS A 155 -4.45 -10.10 -1.36
CA CYS A 155 -5.36 -10.84 -0.49
C CYS A 155 -6.75 -10.23 -0.30
N CYS A 156 -6.92 -8.94 -0.62
CA CYS A 156 -8.22 -8.28 -0.53
C CYS A 156 -9.23 -8.84 -1.55
N GLY A 157 -8.77 -9.52 -2.60
CA GLY A 157 -9.65 -10.25 -3.53
C GLY A 157 -10.14 -11.58 -2.96
N ARG A 158 -9.67 -11.97 -1.77
CA ARG A 158 -9.94 -13.26 -1.12
C ARG A 158 -10.79 -13.07 0.13
N THR A 159 -11.35 -14.17 0.63
CA THR A 159 -12.16 -14.20 1.87
C THR A 159 -11.33 -14.46 3.13
N CYS A 160 -10.00 -14.26 3.10
CA CYS A 160 -9.11 -14.63 4.22
C CYS A 160 -9.19 -13.67 5.42
N GLY A 161 -9.71 -12.45 5.24
CA GLY A 161 -10.00 -11.51 6.34
C GLY A 161 -8.76 -10.98 7.08
N CYS A 162 -7.55 -11.14 6.52
CA CYS A 162 -6.30 -10.82 7.23
C CYS A 162 -6.02 -9.32 7.29
N CYS A 163 -6.51 -8.53 6.32
CA CYS A 163 -6.36 -7.08 6.33
C CYS A 163 -7.20 -6.44 7.44
N GLU A 164 -8.41 -6.95 7.67
CA GLU A 164 -9.34 -6.47 8.67
C GLU A 164 -8.84 -6.79 10.09
N LYS A 165 -8.29 -7.98 10.29
CA LYS A 165 -7.69 -8.37 11.58
C LYS A 165 -6.51 -7.48 11.99
N ARG A 166 -5.74 -6.97 11.02
CA ARG A 166 -4.64 -6.02 11.28
C ARG A 166 -5.13 -4.69 11.82
N CYS A 167 -6.40 -4.31 11.59
CA CYS A 167 -6.95 -3.02 12.05
C CYS A 167 -7.11 -3.00 13.56
N LEU A 168 -7.19 -4.18 14.17
CA LEU A 168 -7.32 -4.37 15.60
C LEU A 168 -5.96 -4.32 16.33
N ALA A 169 -4.84 -4.30 15.59
CA ALA A 169 -3.50 -4.40 16.15
C ALA A 169 -2.90 -3.05 16.62
N GLY A 170 -3.58 -1.93 16.39
CA GLY A 170 -3.17 -0.60 16.88
C GLY A 170 -3.09 0.48 15.81
N VAL A 171 -2.58 1.65 16.20
CA VAL A 171 -2.44 2.87 15.36
C VAL A 171 -0.99 3.15 14.93
N GLU A 172 -0.08 2.18 15.09
CA GLU A 172 1.32 2.38 14.73
C GLU A 172 1.52 2.57 13.22
N LYS A 173 2.52 3.38 12.84
CA LYS A 173 2.97 3.47 11.44
C LYS A 173 3.36 2.10 10.91
N GLY A 174 3.12 1.85 9.62
CA GLY A 174 3.40 0.56 9.01
C GLY A 174 2.40 -0.54 9.35
N ILE A 175 1.32 -0.24 10.09
CA ILE A 175 0.12 -1.08 10.09
C ILE A 175 -0.70 -0.71 8.86
N GLY A 176 -0.97 -1.69 8.00
CA GLY A 176 -1.78 -1.47 6.82
C GLY A 176 -2.14 -2.73 6.04
N HIS A 177 -2.67 -2.54 4.82
CA HIS A 177 -2.96 -3.63 3.91
C HIS A 177 -1.77 -4.57 3.71
N CYS A 178 -2.09 -5.83 3.43
CA CYS A 178 -1.09 -6.83 3.12
C CYS A 178 -0.36 -6.43 1.84
N THR A 179 0.96 -6.37 1.93
CA THR A 179 1.82 -6.37 0.76
C THR A 179 2.03 -7.82 0.30
N VAL A 180 2.74 -8.00 -0.80
CA VAL A 180 3.27 -9.30 -1.25
C VAL A 180 4.10 -10.01 -0.17
N ALA A 181 4.66 -9.27 0.80
CA ALA A 181 5.40 -9.81 1.93
C ALA A 181 4.52 -10.37 3.06
N CYS A 182 3.21 -10.28 2.97
CA CYS A 182 2.33 -10.87 3.96
C CYS A 182 2.45 -12.40 3.99
N TRP A 183 2.44 -12.99 5.18
CA TRP A 183 2.41 -14.45 5.36
C TRP A 183 1.22 -15.12 4.66
N CYS A 184 0.02 -14.52 4.72
CA CYS A 184 -1.17 -15.05 4.04
C CYS A 184 -1.01 -15.12 2.52
N CYS A 185 -0.28 -14.17 1.92
CA CYS A 185 0.00 -14.18 0.49
C CYS A 185 0.96 -15.31 0.12
N GLU A 186 2.02 -15.53 0.91
CA GLU A 186 2.97 -16.64 0.70
C GLU A 186 2.31 -18.02 0.83
N VAL A 187 1.54 -18.24 1.90
CA VAL A 187 0.86 -19.54 2.10
C VAL A 187 -0.08 -19.83 0.93
N ASN A 188 -0.77 -18.82 0.42
CA ASN A 188 -1.70 -18.99 -0.69
C ASN A 188 -0.99 -19.20 -2.04
N SER A 189 0.13 -18.52 -2.29
CA SER A 189 0.88 -18.70 -3.53
C SER A 189 1.68 -20.00 -3.56
N GLY A 190 1.91 -20.61 -2.39
CA GLY A 190 2.85 -21.74 -2.25
C GLY A 190 4.30 -21.34 -2.52
N TYR A 191 4.59 -20.03 -2.57
CA TYR A 191 5.88 -19.49 -2.97
C TYR A 191 6.46 -18.58 -1.88
N SER A 192 7.60 -18.99 -1.32
CA SER A 192 8.35 -18.18 -0.37
C SER A 192 9.20 -17.16 -1.11
N MET A 193 8.79 -15.90 -1.03
CA MET A 193 9.50 -14.77 -1.63
C MET A 193 10.92 -14.63 -1.06
N THR A 194 11.92 -14.62 -1.93
CA THR A 194 13.32 -14.39 -1.58
C THR A 194 13.60 -12.91 -1.31
N ASP A 195 14.85 -12.59 -0.96
CA ASP A 195 15.30 -11.20 -0.86
C ASP A 195 15.40 -10.53 -2.25
N ASP A 196 15.73 -11.28 -3.31
CA ASP A 196 15.84 -10.75 -4.67
C ASP A 196 14.47 -10.47 -5.29
N ASP A 197 13.50 -11.37 -5.12
CA ASP A 197 12.11 -11.13 -5.55
C ASP A 197 11.54 -9.87 -4.90
N TRP A 198 11.92 -9.65 -3.64
CA TRP A 198 11.53 -8.46 -2.92
C TRP A 198 12.11 -7.20 -3.52
N ARG A 199 13.41 -7.18 -3.85
CA ARG A 199 14.04 -6.05 -4.54
C ARG A 199 13.33 -5.72 -5.85
N VAL A 200 12.96 -6.75 -6.63
CA VAL A 200 12.20 -6.57 -7.87
C VAL A 200 10.82 -5.97 -7.60
N LEU A 201 10.08 -6.47 -6.62
CA LEU A 201 8.74 -5.95 -6.29
C LEU A 201 8.76 -4.53 -5.74
N VAL A 202 9.80 -4.21 -4.95
CA VAL A 202 10.10 -2.85 -4.48
C VAL A 202 10.35 -1.92 -5.66
N GLN A 203 11.23 -2.33 -6.57
CA GLN A 203 11.58 -1.54 -7.74
C GLN A 203 10.36 -1.32 -8.64
N ASN A 204 9.58 -2.36 -8.92
CA ASN A 204 8.34 -2.27 -9.70
C ASN A 204 7.30 -1.32 -9.08
N LEU A 205 7.25 -1.21 -7.75
CA LEU A 205 6.39 -0.20 -7.11
C LEU A 205 6.95 1.21 -7.33
N LEU A 206 8.25 1.41 -7.12
CA LEU A 206 8.89 2.71 -7.30
C LEU A 206 8.78 3.19 -8.75
N ASP A 207 8.95 2.30 -9.71
CA ASP A 207 8.83 2.61 -11.13
C ASP A 207 7.41 3.05 -11.48
N ARG A 208 6.38 2.36 -10.95
CA ARG A 208 4.98 2.79 -11.13
C ARG A 208 4.68 4.13 -10.46
N LEU A 209 5.24 4.39 -9.28
CA LEU A 209 5.10 5.69 -8.59
C LEU A 209 5.88 6.81 -9.28
N ARG A 210 6.93 6.48 -10.06
CA ARG A 210 7.78 7.43 -10.78
C ARG A 210 7.52 7.44 -12.28
N SER A 211 6.52 6.71 -12.77
CA SER A 211 6.19 6.64 -14.19
C SER A 211 5.86 8.04 -14.74
N GLU A 212 6.18 8.25 -16.01
CA GLU A 212 5.78 9.47 -16.74
C GLU A 212 4.25 9.58 -16.83
N ASN A 213 3.56 8.44 -16.86
CA ASN A 213 2.12 8.39 -16.78
C ASN A 213 1.67 8.59 -15.32
N PRO A 214 1.01 9.71 -14.97
CA PRO A 214 0.69 10.01 -13.58
C PRO A 214 -0.45 9.15 -13.03
N SER A 215 -1.14 8.33 -13.82
CA SER A 215 -2.38 7.64 -13.44
C SER A 215 -2.25 6.86 -12.13
N TYR A 216 -1.18 6.05 -11.99
CA TYR A 216 -0.97 5.24 -10.80
C TYR A 216 -0.67 6.11 -9.57
N LEU A 217 0.28 7.03 -9.70
CA LEU A 217 0.64 7.93 -8.61
C LEU A 217 -0.54 8.80 -8.19
N LEU A 218 -1.36 9.26 -9.14
CA LEU A 218 -2.53 10.08 -8.87
C LEU A 218 -3.60 9.31 -8.08
N ALA A 219 -3.88 8.06 -8.48
CA ALA A 219 -4.80 7.19 -7.73
C ALA A 219 -4.32 6.93 -6.29
N MET A 220 -3.02 6.66 -6.12
CA MET A 220 -2.43 6.48 -4.79
C MET A 220 -2.42 7.78 -3.98
N THR A 221 -2.22 8.92 -4.64
CA THR A 221 -2.23 10.25 -4.00
C THR A 221 -3.63 10.56 -3.45
N GLU A 222 -4.68 10.29 -4.22
CA GLU A 222 -6.07 10.43 -3.76
C GLU A 222 -6.38 9.50 -2.57
N ALA A 223 -5.86 8.28 -2.59
CA ALA A 223 -6.03 7.34 -1.49
C ALA A 223 -5.33 7.78 -0.19
N TYR A 224 -4.20 8.50 -0.28
CA TYR A 224 -3.39 8.91 0.87
C TYR A 224 -3.71 10.33 1.37
N PHE A 225 -4.07 11.24 0.47
CA PHE A 225 -4.08 12.68 0.74
C PHE A 225 -5.43 13.35 0.52
N SER A 226 -6.45 12.60 0.09
CA SER A 226 -7.82 13.12 -0.02
C SER A 226 -8.73 12.54 1.05
N LYS A 227 -9.57 13.38 1.65
CA LYS A 227 -10.63 12.88 2.53
C LYS A 227 -11.57 11.96 1.75
N PRO A 228 -12.05 10.85 2.35
CA PRO A 228 -13.12 10.07 1.75
C PRO A 228 -14.32 11.00 1.52
N GLY A 229 -14.82 11.03 0.29
CA GLY A 229 -15.96 11.88 -0.05
C GLY A 229 -17.20 11.49 0.76
N ILE A 230 -18.03 12.49 1.06
CA ILE A 230 -19.27 12.36 1.87
C ILE A 230 -20.21 11.27 1.32
N PHE A 231 -20.13 10.94 0.02
CA PHE A 231 -20.96 9.94 -0.66
C PHE A 231 -20.43 8.50 -0.65
N GLY A 232 -19.42 8.16 0.15
CA GLY A 232 -18.92 6.78 0.27
C GLY A 232 -18.97 6.18 1.68
N LEU A 233 -18.83 7.02 2.71
CA LEU A 233 -18.83 6.61 4.12
C LEU A 233 -19.38 7.78 4.94
N GLY A 234 -20.70 8.00 4.88
CA GLY A 234 -21.35 8.89 5.84
C GLY A 234 -21.07 8.36 7.25
N LYS A 235 -20.24 9.09 8.02
CA LYS A 235 -19.87 8.84 9.43
C LYS A 235 -20.14 7.40 9.86
N MET A 236 -19.37 6.45 9.32
CA MET A 236 -19.38 5.12 9.88
C MET A 236 -18.62 5.22 11.18
N SER A 237 -19.36 5.33 12.29
CA SER A 237 -18.81 5.07 13.61
C SER A 237 -18.09 3.73 13.56
N MET A 238 -17.07 3.55 14.38
CA MET A 238 -16.29 2.30 14.48
C MET A 238 -17.21 1.05 14.50
N ALA A 239 -18.38 1.17 15.15
CA ALA A 239 -19.42 0.14 15.20
C ALA A 239 -20.12 -0.15 13.84
N ARG A 240 -20.34 0.86 12.99
CA ARG A 240 -20.94 0.68 11.65
C ARG A 240 -19.95 0.14 10.64
N SER A 241 -18.66 0.48 10.73
CA SER A 241 -17.60 -0.21 9.96
C SER A 241 -17.63 -1.70 10.26
N LEU A 242 -17.55 -2.07 11.54
CA LEU A 242 -17.67 -3.46 11.95
C LEU A 242 -18.98 -4.10 11.49
N ALA A 243 -20.13 -3.42 11.58
CA ALA A 243 -21.42 -3.95 11.16
C ALA A 243 -21.59 -4.10 9.63
N TRP A 244 -21.07 -3.17 8.83
CA TRP A 244 -21.06 -3.27 7.36
C TRP A 244 -20.13 -4.40 6.90
N TYR A 245 -18.96 -4.54 7.54
CA TYR A 245 -18.04 -5.65 7.33
C TYR A 245 -18.63 -7.00 7.80
N TRP A 246 -19.35 -7.06 8.93
CA TRP A 246 -20.07 -8.26 9.40
C TRP A 246 -21.21 -8.67 8.46
N LYS A 247 -21.98 -7.71 7.92
CA LYS A 247 -23.08 -7.99 7.00
C LYS A 247 -22.61 -8.57 5.66
N LYS A 248 -21.42 -8.18 5.18
CA LYS A 248 -20.81 -8.83 4.00
C LYS A 248 -20.16 -10.17 4.32
N GLY A 249 -19.66 -10.38 5.55
CA GLY A 249 -19.21 -11.70 6.00
C GLY A 249 -20.34 -12.73 6.12
N SER A 250 -21.52 -12.32 6.61
CA SER A 250 -22.66 -13.22 6.82
C SER A 250 -23.41 -13.61 5.54
N LEU A 251 -23.40 -12.77 4.50
CA LEU A 251 -24.00 -13.07 3.19
C LEU A 251 -23.21 -14.11 2.39
N TRP A 252 -21.93 -14.36 2.72
CA TRP A 252 -21.10 -15.37 2.05
C TRP A 252 -20.96 -16.69 2.82
N GLN A 253 -21.46 -16.76 4.07
CA GLN A 253 -21.45 -17.97 4.88
C GLN A 253 -22.56 -18.99 4.53
N TRP A 254 -23.46 -18.69 3.59
CA TRP A 254 -24.60 -19.58 3.24
C TRP A 254 -24.47 -20.36 1.92
N LYS A 255 -23.31 -20.34 1.24
CA LYS A 255 -23.13 -21.10 -0.02
C LYS A 255 -21.97 -22.10 -0.05
N ARG A 256 -21.41 -22.50 1.09
CA ARG A 256 -20.49 -23.64 1.15
C ARG A 256 -20.69 -24.51 2.39
N VAL A 257 -21.94 -24.96 2.56
CA VAL A 257 -22.27 -26.23 3.22
C VAL A 257 -23.36 -26.90 2.37
N SER A 258 -22.96 -27.48 1.24
CA SER A 258 -23.67 -28.60 0.60
C SER A 258 -22.87 -29.08 -0.62
N LYS A 259 -22.50 -30.36 -0.54
CA LYS A 259 -21.76 -31.20 -1.50
C LYS A 259 -20.24 -31.22 -1.32
#